data_AF-A0A199US04-F1
#
_entry.id   AF-A0A199US04-F1
#
_cell.length_a   1.000
_cell.length_b   1.000
_cell.length_c   1.000
_cell.angle_alpha   90.00
_cell.angle_beta   90.00
_cell.angle_gamma   90.00
#
_symmetry.space_group_name_H-M   'P 1'
#
loop_
_entity.id
_entity.type
_entity.pdbx_description
1 polymer ?
#
loop_
_entity_poly.entity_id
_entity_poly.type
_entity_poly.pdbx_seq_one_letter_code
_entity_poly.pdbx_strand_id
1 'polypeptide(L)'
;MGAAAAAVRTLADAAHVVHVWVQLRLAYVSRESLVVGCGKLVWDPRAIAAHYLRSPTGFWFDLFVVLPFPQIVFWLVVPKLLREEEIKQIATILLSVFLFQYLPKVYHSICMMRSMQKVTGYIFGTIWWGFGLNLIAYFIASHVAGGCWYILAIQRVASCIRSQCETNNNCELMSSVCSKEVQQNNATMAANQNLQTCLNGNGPFPFGIYDAALPVISSNSLAVKILYPIFWGLMTLSTFGNNLEPTSQWLEVIFSIAIVLSGLMLFTLLIGNIQVFLHAVMARKRKMQLRCRDLEWWMKRRQLPSRLRQRVRQYERQRWASMRGEDEMEIIKELPEGLRRDIRRHLCLDLVKQVPLFQHLDDLILDNICDRVKHLVYSKDEKVIREGDPVQRMIFVVRGHLKSSQCLSKGLVATCTLGPGNFLGDELLSWCLRRPFVDRLPASSATFVCVEPTEAFGLDAHHLRYITEHFRYKFANEKLKRTARYYSSNWRTWAAVNIQLAWRRYKAKTRGMEIRPLEPKGSEQRLRLCAAIFMSIRPHDHLE
;
A
#
# COMPACT_ATOMS: atom_id res chain seq x y z
N MET A 1 20.68 33.30 21.61
CA MET A 1 19.64 32.86 20.65
C MET A 1 20.00 33.22 19.20
N GLY A 2 20.37 34.46 18.88
CA GLY A 2 20.76 34.85 17.51
C GLY A 2 21.89 33.99 16.89
N ALA A 3 22.94 33.70 17.65
CA ALA A 3 24.04 32.84 17.18
C ALA A 3 23.61 31.39 16.88
N ALA A 4 22.76 30.80 17.73
CA ALA A 4 22.23 29.45 17.51
C ALA A 4 21.30 29.38 16.29
N ALA A 5 20.43 30.38 16.10
CA ALA A 5 19.57 30.48 14.92
C ALA A 5 20.41 30.67 13.64
N ALA A 6 21.48 31.48 13.70
CA ALA A 6 22.41 31.64 12.59
C ALA A 6 23.12 30.31 12.25
N ALA A 7 23.58 29.56 13.26
CA ALA A 7 24.23 28.26 13.06
C ALA A 7 23.29 27.22 12.42
N VAL A 8 22.04 27.13 12.87
CA VAL A 8 21.05 26.22 12.24
C VAL A 8 20.78 26.63 10.79
N ARG A 9 20.72 27.94 10.52
CA ARG A 9 20.48 28.45 9.16
C ARG A 9 21.66 28.21 8.23
N THR A 10 22.90 28.35 8.71
CA THR A 10 24.09 28.03 7.90
C THR A 10 24.19 26.54 7.60
N LEU A 11 23.79 25.67 8.52
CA LEU A 11 23.64 24.23 8.28
C LEU A 11 22.62 23.93 7.16
N ALA A 12 21.46 24.59 7.18
CA ALA A 12 20.45 24.45 6.13
C ALA A 12 20.96 24.98 4.77
N ASP A 13 21.63 26.14 4.77
CA ASP A 13 22.22 26.73 3.56
C ASP A 13 23.31 25.82 2.97
N ALA A 14 24.12 25.16 3.82
CA ALA A 14 25.10 24.17 3.40
C ALA A 14 24.46 22.97 2.68
N ALA A 15 23.28 22.52 3.13
CA ALA A 15 22.55 21.45 2.44
C ALA A 15 22.11 21.86 1.02
N HIS A 16 21.70 23.11 0.82
CA HIS A 16 21.40 23.64 -0.52
C HIS A 16 22.64 23.73 -1.41
N VAL A 17 23.80 24.12 -0.85
CA VAL A 17 25.09 24.10 -1.57
C VAL A 17 25.43 22.68 -2.03
N VAL A 18 25.27 21.69 -1.14
CA VAL A 18 25.49 20.28 -1.47
C VAL A 18 24.54 19.83 -2.59
N HIS A 19 23.27 20.24 -2.58
CA HIS A 19 22.33 19.95 -3.66
C HIS A 19 22.83 20.49 -5.02
N VAL A 20 23.24 21.75 -5.09
CA VAL A 20 23.81 22.36 -6.32
C VAL A 20 25.05 21.59 -6.79
N TRP A 21 25.93 21.23 -5.86
CA TRP A 21 27.13 20.44 -6.17
C TRP A 21 26.80 19.06 -6.73
N VAL A 22 25.77 18.40 -6.20
CA VAL A 22 25.27 17.12 -6.71
C VAL A 22 24.67 17.30 -8.11
N GLN A 23 23.84 18.32 -8.34
CA GLN A 23 23.23 18.58 -9.66
C GLN A 23 24.27 18.83 -10.77
N LEU A 24 25.39 19.49 -10.44
CA LEU A 24 26.51 19.68 -11.36
C LEU A 24 27.22 18.37 -11.77
N ARG A 25 27.01 17.28 -11.03
CA ARG A 25 27.61 15.96 -11.29
C ARG A 25 26.59 14.88 -11.60
N LEU A 26 25.29 15.20 -11.54
CA LEU A 26 24.23 14.22 -11.72
C LEU A 26 24.01 13.96 -13.21
N ALA A 27 24.17 12.70 -13.62
CA ALA A 27 23.87 12.30 -14.98
C ALA A 27 22.39 12.54 -15.31
N TYR A 28 22.11 13.01 -16.53
CA TYR A 28 20.74 13.28 -16.99
C TYR A 28 20.42 12.47 -18.24
N VAL A 29 19.13 12.19 -18.42
CA VAL A 29 18.62 11.50 -19.63
C VAL A 29 18.31 12.55 -20.69
N SER A 30 18.91 12.41 -21.87
CA SER A 30 18.71 13.38 -22.96
C SER A 30 17.29 13.29 -23.56
N ARG A 31 16.59 14.42 -23.68
CA ARG A 31 15.21 14.46 -24.19
C ARG A 31 15.08 13.98 -25.64
N GLU A 32 16.07 14.26 -26.48
CA GLU A 32 16.10 13.84 -27.89
C GLU A 32 16.14 12.32 -28.04
N SER A 33 16.81 11.63 -27.11
CA SER A 33 16.88 10.16 -27.10
C SER A 33 15.64 9.46 -26.53
N LEU A 34 14.73 10.20 -25.87
CA LEU A 34 13.45 9.66 -25.39
C LEU A 34 12.47 9.44 -26.54
N VAL A 35 12.59 10.19 -27.64
CA VAL A 35 11.76 10.04 -28.85
C VAL A 35 12.01 8.70 -29.56
N VAL A 36 13.22 8.14 -29.41
CA VAL A 36 13.62 6.82 -29.95
C VAL A 36 13.53 5.72 -28.88
N GLY A 37 12.89 6.00 -27.74
CA GLY A 37 12.47 5.02 -26.73
C GLY A 37 13.54 4.52 -25.76
N CYS A 38 14.83 4.75 -25.99
CA CYS A 38 15.89 4.16 -25.16
C CYS A 38 16.50 5.11 -24.12
N GLY A 39 16.31 6.44 -24.23
CA GLY A 39 16.76 7.39 -23.21
C GLY A 39 18.26 7.28 -22.88
N LYS A 40 19.13 7.78 -23.75
CA LYS A 40 20.58 7.79 -23.54
C LYS A 40 20.94 8.67 -22.34
N LEU A 41 21.59 8.04 -21.36
CA LEU A 41 22.15 8.68 -20.18
C LEU A 41 23.47 9.38 -20.50
N VAL A 42 23.54 10.67 -20.22
CA VAL A 42 24.73 11.51 -20.47
C VAL A 42 25.55 11.59 -19.19
N TRP A 43 26.78 11.09 -19.24
CA TRP A 43 27.71 11.02 -18.10
C TRP A 43 28.89 12.00 -18.20
N ASP A 44 29.05 12.68 -19.34
CA ASP A 44 30.17 13.61 -19.54
C ASP A 44 30.04 14.82 -18.60
N PRO A 45 31.01 15.06 -17.69
CA PRO A 45 30.93 16.14 -16.70
C PRO A 45 30.79 17.53 -17.34
N ARG A 46 31.36 17.77 -18.51
CA ARG A 46 31.24 19.07 -19.20
C ARG A 46 29.83 19.27 -19.75
N ALA A 47 29.25 18.21 -20.31
CA ALA A 47 27.88 18.23 -20.83
C ALA A 47 26.85 18.39 -19.71
N ILE A 48 27.06 17.75 -18.56
CA ILE A 48 26.20 17.88 -17.36
C ILE A 48 26.24 19.32 -16.84
N ALA A 49 27.44 19.86 -16.61
CA ALA A 49 27.59 21.23 -16.10
C ALA A 49 26.99 22.26 -17.05
N ALA A 50 27.25 22.15 -18.37
CA ALA A 50 26.69 23.07 -19.36
C ALA A 50 25.15 22.97 -19.45
N HIS A 51 24.59 21.76 -19.32
CA HIS A 51 23.14 21.55 -19.34
C HIS A 51 22.47 22.20 -18.12
N TYR A 52 23.03 22.00 -16.93
CA TYR A 52 22.50 22.58 -15.70
C TYR A 52 22.66 24.11 -15.66
N LEU A 53 23.83 24.65 -16.03
CA LEU A 53 24.10 26.10 -16.06
C LEU A 53 23.26 26.86 -17.08
N ARG A 54 22.94 26.24 -18.24
CA ARG A 54 22.06 26.85 -19.25
C ARG A 54 20.59 26.84 -18.87
N SER A 55 20.19 26.04 -17.88
CA SER A 55 18.79 25.95 -17.45
C SER A 55 18.40 27.21 -16.67
N PRO A 56 17.56 28.10 -17.23
CA PRO A 56 17.21 29.35 -16.56
C PRO A 56 16.37 29.12 -15.30
N THR A 57 15.58 28.04 -15.27
CA THR A 57 14.69 27.70 -14.16
C THR A 57 15.34 26.83 -13.09
N GLY A 58 16.51 26.25 -13.36
CA GLY A 58 17.23 25.39 -12.41
C GLY A 58 18.34 26.15 -11.70
N PHE A 59 19.48 26.33 -12.37
CA PHE A 59 20.69 26.87 -11.76
C PHE A 59 20.51 28.25 -11.11
N TRP A 60 19.84 29.19 -11.79
CA TRP A 60 19.65 30.54 -11.27
C TRP A 60 18.73 30.57 -10.05
N PHE A 61 17.73 29.70 -10.01
CA PHE A 61 16.86 29.55 -8.85
C PHE A 61 17.61 28.95 -7.67
N ASP A 62 18.40 27.91 -7.91
CA ASP A 62 19.20 27.26 -6.87
C ASP A 62 20.29 28.21 -6.32
N LEU A 63 20.92 29.00 -7.19
CA LEU A 63 21.88 30.04 -6.81
C LEU A 63 21.24 31.10 -5.91
N PHE A 64 20.06 31.60 -6.27
CA PHE A 64 19.32 32.57 -5.45
C PHE A 64 18.98 32.00 -4.07
N VAL A 65 18.55 30.74 -4.00
CA VAL A 65 18.23 30.04 -2.76
C VAL A 65 19.48 29.86 -1.88
N VAL A 66 20.66 29.62 -2.44
CA VAL A 66 21.89 29.41 -1.66
C VAL A 66 22.41 30.68 -0.97
N LEU A 67 22.11 31.88 -1.48
CA LEU A 67 22.67 33.12 -0.93
C LEU A 67 22.29 33.34 0.56
N PRO A 68 23.21 33.77 1.44
CA PRO A 68 22.96 34.03 2.85
C PRO A 68 22.50 35.48 3.13
N PHE A 69 21.68 36.05 2.23
CA PHE A 69 21.19 37.43 2.36
C PHE A 69 20.49 37.78 3.70
N PRO A 70 19.74 36.90 4.40
CA PRO A 70 19.16 37.23 5.70
C PRO A 70 20.24 37.40 6.75
N GLN A 71 21.28 36.56 6.76
CA GLN A 71 22.40 36.67 7.69
C GLN A 71 23.14 38.00 7.48
N ILE A 72 23.35 38.42 6.24
CA ILE A 72 23.96 39.72 5.90
C ILE A 72 23.09 40.87 6.45
N VAL A 73 21.78 40.83 6.20
CA VAL A 73 20.87 41.87 6.70
C VAL A 73 20.85 41.93 8.22
N PHE A 74 20.70 40.79 8.91
CA PHE A 74 20.60 40.75 10.37
C PHE A 74 21.88 41.22 11.08
N TRP A 75 23.06 40.92 10.54
CA TRP A 75 24.33 41.25 11.20
C TRP A 75 24.94 42.58 10.78
N LEU A 76 24.69 43.05 9.55
CA LEU A 76 25.31 44.28 9.03
C LEU A 76 24.32 45.44 8.88
N VAL A 77 23.10 45.17 8.41
CA VAL A 77 22.14 46.22 8.05
C VAL A 77 21.27 46.62 9.24
N VAL A 78 20.72 45.64 9.96
CA VAL A 78 19.84 45.90 11.12
C VAL A 78 20.55 46.70 12.22
N PRO A 79 21.79 46.38 12.65
CA PRO A 79 22.47 47.16 13.69
C PRO A 79 22.78 48.60 13.26
N LYS A 80 23.03 48.81 11.96
CA LYS A 80 23.27 50.15 11.40
C LYS A 80 21.99 50.98 11.39
N LEU A 81 20.90 50.42 10.89
CA LEU A 81 19.61 51.10 10.85
C LEU A 81 19.00 51.32 12.24
N LEU A 82 19.28 50.44 13.21
CA LEU A 82 18.91 50.65 14.61
C LEU A 82 19.59 51.89 15.20
N ARG A 83 20.83 52.18 14.76
CA ARG A 83 21.56 53.39 15.17
C ARG A 83 21.02 54.66 14.51
N GLU A 84 20.42 54.52 13.32
CA GLU A 84 19.81 55.61 12.56
C GLU A 84 18.31 55.80 12.89
N GLU A 85 17.76 55.05 13.84
CA GLU A 85 16.36 55.11 14.34
C GLU A 85 15.25 54.90 13.30
N GLU A 86 15.57 54.31 12.14
CA GLU A 86 14.65 54.06 11.03
C GLU A 86 13.81 52.77 11.21
N ILE A 87 13.05 52.65 12.31
CA ILE A 87 12.30 51.43 12.69
C ILE A 87 11.36 50.95 11.58
N LYS A 88 10.72 51.89 10.86
CA LYS A 88 9.84 51.58 9.72
C LYS A 88 10.61 50.92 8.56
N GLN A 89 11.83 51.40 8.27
CA GLN A 89 12.69 50.81 7.24
C GLN A 89 13.20 49.44 7.67
N ILE A 90 13.60 49.27 8.94
CA ILE A 90 14.02 47.98 9.49
C ILE A 90 12.94 46.93 9.32
N ALA A 91 11.72 47.21 9.76
CA ALA A 91 10.61 46.27 9.67
C ALA A 91 10.24 45.96 8.21
N THR A 92 10.33 46.94 7.30
CA THR A 92 10.09 46.75 5.86
C THR A 92 11.16 45.88 5.22
N ILE A 93 12.43 46.10 5.55
CA ILE A 93 13.57 45.29 5.08
C ILE A 93 13.46 43.86 5.60
N LEU A 94 13.14 43.68 6.90
CA LEU A 94 12.96 42.35 7.49
C LEU A 94 11.78 41.58 6.87
N LEU A 95 10.65 42.25 6.62
CA LEU A 95 9.51 41.65 5.93
C LEU A 95 9.86 41.26 4.49
N SER A 96 10.60 42.12 3.79
CA SER A 96 11.05 41.87 2.41
C SER A 96 12.02 40.68 2.35
N VAL A 97 13.03 40.63 3.22
CA VAL A 97 13.97 39.51 3.34
C VAL A 97 13.24 38.21 3.66
N PHE A 98 12.25 38.27 4.55
CA PHE A 98 11.44 37.11 4.89
C PHE A 98 10.65 36.62 3.68
N LEU A 99 9.87 37.47 3.01
CA LEU A 99 9.04 37.08 1.86
C LEU A 99 9.88 36.61 0.67
N PHE A 100 10.86 37.41 0.24
CA PHE A 100 11.60 37.14 -1.01
C PHE A 100 12.63 36.02 -0.88
N GLN A 101 13.01 35.61 0.33
CA GLN A 101 14.06 34.62 0.48
C GLN A 101 13.66 33.38 1.28
N TYR A 102 12.85 33.54 2.33
CA TYR A 102 12.39 32.37 3.08
C TYR A 102 11.41 31.55 2.24
N LEU A 103 10.48 32.18 1.51
CA LEU A 103 9.51 31.45 0.69
C LEU A 103 10.16 30.63 -0.43
N PRO A 104 11.10 31.17 -1.24
CA PRO A 104 11.81 30.37 -2.23
C PRO A 104 12.63 29.22 -1.62
N LYS A 105 13.28 29.42 -0.47
CA LYS A 105 14.01 28.36 0.26
C LYS A 105 13.08 27.22 0.69
N VAL A 106 11.93 27.55 1.25
CA VAL A 106 10.90 26.57 1.64
C VAL A 106 10.37 25.83 0.42
N TYR A 107 10.02 26.56 -0.64
CA TYR A 107 9.53 25.97 -1.88
C TYR A 107 10.56 25.01 -2.49
N HIS A 108 11.82 25.43 -2.61
CA HIS A 108 12.93 24.58 -3.07
C HIS A 108 13.05 23.32 -2.21
N SER A 109 13.01 23.46 -0.87
CA SER A 109 13.10 22.33 0.05
C SER A 109 11.95 21.32 -0.14
N ILE A 110 10.71 21.80 -0.29
CA ILE A 110 9.54 20.95 -0.55
C ILE A 110 9.66 20.25 -1.90
N CYS A 111 10.08 20.96 -2.95
CA CYS A 111 10.30 20.37 -4.27
C CYS A 111 11.40 19.31 -4.25
N MET A 112 12.51 19.57 -3.55
CA MET A 112 13.58 18.59 -3.35
C MET A 112 13.07 17.34 -2.64
N MET A 113 12.34 17.49 -1.53
CA MET A 113 11.74 16.37 -0.80
C MET A 113 10.74 15.56 -1.64
N ARG A 114 9.95 16.22 -2.50
CA ARG A 114 9.05 15.55 -3.45
C ARG A 114 9.83 14.81 -4.53
N SER A 115 10.93 15.36 -5.02
CA SER A 115 11.79 14.71 -6.01
C SER A 115 12.43 13.43 -5.45
N MET A 116 12.84 13.45 -4.16
CA MET A 116 13.39 12.27 -3.50
C MET A 116 12.42 11.09 -3.40
N GLN A 117 11.10 11.32 -3.48
CA GLN A 117 10.10 10.24 -3.54
C GLN A 117 10.37 9.24 -4.67
N LYS A 118 10.94 9.70 -5.79
CA LYS A 118 11.25 8.86 -6.95
C LYS A 118 12.47 7.96 -6.75
N VAL A 119 13.38 8.32 -5.85
CA VAL A 119 14.67 7.64 -5.63
C VAL A 119 14.61 6.73 -4.41
N THR A 120 14.06 7.23 -3.31
CA THR A 120 13.97 6.52 -2.02
C THR A 120 12.52 6.09 -1.76
N GLY A 121 11.92 5.40 -2.75
CA GLY A 121 10.50 5.01 -2.75
C GLY A 121 10.06 4.17 -1.54
N TYR A 122 10.96 3.47 -0.86
CA TYR A 122 10.65 2.74 0.37
C TYR A 122 10.37 3.66 1.57
N ILE A 123 11.08 4.80 1.69
CA ILE A 123 10.92 5.76 2.79
C ILE A 123 9.94 6.87 2.39
N PHE A 124 10.09 7.41 1.17
CA PHE A 124 9.38 8.59 0.69
C PHE A 124 8.19 8.28 -0.24
N GLY A 125 8.03 7.02 -0.67
CA GLY A 125 6.91 6.58 -1.53
C GLY A 125 5.67 6.13 -0.78
N THR A 126 5.68 6.18 0.56
CA THR A 126 4.48 5.89 1.36
C THR A 126 3.45 7.02 1.20
N ILE A 127 2.17 6.67 1.09
CA ILE A 127 1.05 7.63 0.99
C ILE A 127 1.06 8.62 2.19
N TRP A 128 1.59 8.18 3.33
CA TRP A 128 1.78 8.97 4.55
C TRP A 128 2.76 10.13 4.38
N TRP A 129 3.84 9.94 3.61
CA TRP A 129 4.83 11.00 3.42
C TRP A 129 4.26 12.18 2.61
N GLY A 130 3.47 11.90 1.57
CA GLY A 130 2.77 12.93 0.80
C GLY A 130 1.81 13.76 1.66
N PHE A 131 1.05 13.10 2.54
CA PHE A 131 0.20 13.78 3.53
C PHE A 131 1.02 14.67 4.48
N GLY A 132 2.10 14.13 5.04
CA GLY A 132 2.98 14.86 5.97
C GLY A 132 3.58 16.11 5.34
N LEU A 133 4.07 16.04 4.10
CA LEU A 133 4.62 17.21 3.38
C LEU A 133 3.58 18.32 3.17
N ASN A 134 2.34 17.95 2.81
CA ASN A 134 1.29 18.94 2.62
C ASN A 134 0.88 19.61 3.94
N LEU A 135 0.85 18.84 5.03
CA LEU A 135 0.58 19.37 6.38
C LEU A 135 1.72 20.30 6.85
N ILE A 136 2.99 19.92 6.63
CA ILE A 136 4.15 20.77 6.92
C ILE A 136 4.08 22.07 6.13
N ALA A 137 3.75 22.01 4.84
CA ALA A 137 3.59 23.20 4.01
C ALA A 137 2.50 24.14 4.55
N TYR A 138 1.39 23.59 5.01
CA TYR A 138 0.31 24.35 5.65
C TYR A 138 0.78 25.04 6.95
N PHE A 139 1.46 24.32 7.85
CA PHE A 139 2.02 24.89 9.08
C PHE A 139 3.05 25.99 8.80
N ILE A 140 3.89 25.83 7.76
CA ILE A 140 4.85 26.86 7.36
C ILE A 140 4.12 28.10 6.85
N ALA A 141 3.07 27.94 6.04
CA ALA A 141 2.25 29.07 5.58
C ALA A 141 1.62 29.82 6.76
N SER A 142 1.09 29.12 7.76
CA SER A 142 0.56 29.73 8.99
C SER A 142 1.63 30.48 9.78
N HIS A 143 2.81 29.90 9.93
CA HIS A 143 3.94 30.57 10.57
C HIS A 143 4.34 31.86 9.82
N VAL A 144 4.37 31.82 8.48
CA VAL A 144 4.66 33.00 7.63
C VAL A 144 3.60 34.09 7.82
N ALA A 145 2.32 33.73 7.77
CA ALA A 145 1.22 34.68 7.95
C ALA A 145 1.25 35.33 9.33
N GLY A 146 1.46 34.54 10.39
CA GLY A 146 1.62 35.03 11.76
C GLY A 146 2.84 35.94 11.94
N GLY A 147 3.98 35.58 11.34
CA GLY A 147 5.18 36.42 11.36
C GLY A 147 4.99 37.76 10.67
N CYS A 148 4.31 37.79 9.52
CA CYS A 148 3.96 39.03 8.82
C CYS A 148 3.04 39.90 9.69
N TRP A 149 2.00 39.31 10.28
CA TRP A 149 1.10 40.01 11.19
C TRP A 149 1.83 40.61 12.40
N TYR A 150 2.75 39.86 13.02
CA TYR A 150 3.52 40.35 14.16
C TYR A 150 4.43 41.53 13.81
N ILE A 151 5.11 41.49 12.66
CA ILE A 151 5.96 42.59 12.19
C ILE A 151 5.12 43.83 11.86
N LEU A 152 3.97 43.65 11.18
CA LEU A 152 3.06 44.74 10.86
C LEU A 152 2.43 45.34 12.12
N ALA A 153 2.15 44.53 13.16
CA ALA A 153 1.70 45.01 14.46
C ALA A 153 2.76 45.91 15.13
N ILE A 154 4.04 45.53 15.10
CA ILE A 154 5.13 46.37 15.60
C ILE A 154 5.21 47.69 14.84
N GLN A 155 5.07 47.67 13.50
CA GLN A 155 5.01 48.90 12.70
C GLN A 155 3.81 49.79 13.07
N ARG A 156 2.66 49.18 13.39
CA ARG A 156 1.46 49.90 13.82
C ARG A 156 1.66 50.56 15.19
N VAL A 157 2.25 49.85 16.15
CA VAL A 157 2.61 50.41 17.47
C VAL A 157 3.62 51.53 17.33
N ALA A 158 4.65 51.37 16.49
CA ALA A 158 5.61 52.45 16.22
C ALA A 158 4.95 53.70 15.62
N SER A 159 3.92 53.51 14.77
CA SER A 159 3.12 54.62 14.21
C SER A 159 2.29 55.34 15.29
N CYS A 160 1.74 54.60 16.26
CA CYS A 160 1.06 55.18 17.43
C CYS A 160 2.02 56.04 18.26
N ILE A 161 3.20 55.51 18.57
CA ILE A 161 4.22 56.23 19.36
C ILE A 161 4.62 57.52 18.65
N ARG A 162 4.85 57.47 17.32
CA ARG A 162 5.17 58.65 16.52
C ARG A 162 4.05 59.70 16.53
N SER A 163 2.80 59.28 16.42
CA SER A 163 1.66 60.20 16.46
C SER A 163 1.51 60.89 17.83
N GLN A 164 1.68 60.16 18.93
CA GLN A 164 1.65 60.74 20.28
C GLN A 164 2.82 61.70 20.53
N CYS A 165 3.97 61.37 19.94
CA CYS A 165 5.18 62.18 19.98
C CYS A 165 4.98 63.54 19.29
N GLU A 166 4.43 63.54 18.08
CA GLU A 166 4.10 64.75 17.31
C GLU A 166 3.07 65.63 18.03
N THR A 167 2.14 65.01 18.78
CA THR A 167 1.10 65.74 19.53
C THR A 167 1.67 66.41 20.79
N ASN A 168 2.67 65.80 21.44
CA ASN A 168 3.25 66.27 22.72
C ASN A 168 4.55 67.08 22.58
N ASN A 169 5.00 67.41 21.35
CA ASN A 169 6.23 68.18 21.04
C ASN A 169 7.55 67.63 21.65
N ASN A 170 7.58 66.38 22.11
CA ASN A 170 8.72 65.78 22.81
C ASN A 170 9.26 64.56 22.04
N CYS A 171 9.97 64.79 20.93
CA CYS A 171 10.40 63.75 19.99
C CYS A 171 11.86 63.27 20.01
N GLU A 172 12.68 63.70 20.96
CA GLU A 172 14.02 63.12 21.18
C GLU A 172 14.01 61.71 21.82
N LEU A 173 12.85 61.04 21.80
CA LEU A 173 12.46 60.02 22.76
C LEU A 173 12.19 58.63 22.16
N MET A 174 12.53 58.43 20.89
CA MET A 174 12.49 57.09 20.30
C MET A 174 13.75 56.29 20.66
N SER A 175 14.86 56.97 20.95
CA SER A 175 16.15 56.42 21.39
C SER A 175 16.06 55.66 22.73
N SER A 176 15.28 56.18 23.69
CA SER A 176 15.24 55.65 25.07
C SER A 176 14.34 54.44 25.27
N VAL A 177 13.46 54.12 24.31
CA VAL A 177 12.56 52.95 24.39
C VAL A 177 13.24 51.67 23.90
N CYS A 178 14.30 51.78 23.08
CA CYS A 178 15.06 50.64 22.54
C CYS A 178 16.46 50.48 23.12
N SER A 179 17.02 51.48 23.83
CA SER A 179 18.27 51.36 24.56
C SER A 179 18.04 50.82 25.97
N LYS A 180 18.82 49.81 26.38
CA LYS A 180 18.86 49.30 27.76
C LYS A 180 19.64 50.21 28.73
N GLU A 181 20.17 51.34 28.27
CA GLU A 181 20.93 52.23 29.15
C GLU A 181 19.99 53.15 29.93
N VAL A 182 19.79 52.74 31.18
CA VAL A 182 19.05 53.43 32.22
C VAL A 182 19.83 54.67 32.64
N GLN A 183 19.35 55.85 32.25
CA GLN A 183 19.61 57.08 32.99
C GLN A 183 18.31 57.87 33.12
N GLN A 184 17.91 58.07 34.38
CA GLN A 184 16.58 58.46 34.79
C GLN A 184 16.40 59.97 34.69
N ASN A 185 16.07 60.45 33.49
CA ASN A 185 15.74 61.86 33.21
C ASN A 185 14.22 62.02 32.99
N ASN A 186 13.68 63.24 33.17
CA ASN A 186 12.24 63.55 32.96
C ASN A 186 11.71 63.13 31.57
N ALA A 187 12.58 63.11 30.56
CA ALA A 187 12.29 62.59 29.23
C ALA A 187 11.86 61.11 29.25
N THR A 188 12.54 60.25 30.02
CA THR A 188 12.22 58.81 30.11
C THR A 188 10.85 58.49 30.72
N MET A 189 10.35 59.35 31.61
CA MET A 189 9.00 59.20 32.18
C MET A 189 7.90 59.49 31.15
N ALA A 190 8.07 60.55 30.34
CA ALA A 190 7.16 60.85 29.24
C ALA A 190 7.17 59.73 28.16
N ALA A 191 8.33 59.09 27.95
CA ALA A 191 8.50 57.99 27.00
C ALA A 191 7.70 56.76 27.43
N ASN A 192 7.84 56.41 28.70
CA ASN A 192 7.15 55.28 29.30
C ASN A 192 5.64 55.52 29.37
N GLN A 193 5.19 56.76 29.61
CA GLN A 193 3.77 57.12 29.57
C GLN A 193 3.20 57.00 28.15
N ASN A 194 3.87 57.54 27.13
CA ASN A 194 3.42 57.44 25.73
C ASN A 194 3.39 55.96 25.25
N LEU A 195 4.39 55.16 25.66
CA LEU A 195 4.45 53.74 25.36
C LEU A 195 3.32 52.96 26.04
N GLN A 196 3.05 53.23 27.32
CA GLN A 196 1.93 52.62 28.05
C GLN A 196 0.58 52.97 27.41
N THR A 197 0.38 54.21 26.96
CA THR A 197 -0.84 54.63 26.27
C THR A 197 -1.06 53.89 24.95
N CYS A 198 0.00 53.64 24.17
CA CYS A 198 -0.09 52.88 22.92
C CYS A 198 -0.16 51.35 23.12
N LEU A 199 0.19 50.84 24.31
CA LEU A 199 0.10 49.41 24.63
C LEU A 199 -1.17 49.04 25.40
N ASN A 200 -1.88 50.04 25.95
CA ASN A 200 -3.19 49.87 26.56
C ASN A 200 -4.27 49.85 25.45
N GLY A 201 -4.92 48.69 25.26
CA GLY A 201 -5.91 48.48 24.18
C GLY A 201 -7.13 49.41 24.20
N ASN A 202 -7.34 50.17 25.28
CA ASN A 202 -8.40 51.18 25.40
C ASN A 202 -7.95 52.60 24.98
N GLY A 203 -6.79 52.72 24.32
CA GLY A 203 -6.29 54.00 23.82
C GLY A 203 -7.11 54.55 22.64
N PRO A 204 -6.99 55.85 22.32
CA PRO A 204 -7.70 56.48 21.21
C PRO A 204 -7.19 56.06 19.82
N PHE A 205 -6.10 55.30 19.74
CA PHE A 205 -5.47 54.93 18.47
C PHE A 205 -6.07 53.63 17.91
N PRO A 206 -6.60 53.62 16.68
CA PRO A 206 -7.24 52.43 16.11
C PRO A 206 -6.19 51.39 15.64
N PHE A 207 -6.12 50.25 16.33
CA PHE A 207 -5.20 49.16 16.00
C PHE A 207 -5.77 48.13 15.00
N GLY A 208 -7.09 48.03 14.84
CA GLY A 208 -7.74 47.12 13.90
C GLY A 208 -7.33 45.66 14.10
N ILE A 209 -6.87 44.99 13.03
CA ILE A 209 -6.47 43.58 13.07
C ILE A 209 -5.27 43.30 13.99
N TYR A 210 -4.56 44.34 14.45
CA TYR A 210 -3.38 44.23 15.31
C TYR A 210 -3.69 44.38 16.80
N ASP A 211 -4.95 44.61 17.18
CA ASP A 211 -5.33 44.83 18.58
C ASP A 211 -4.94 43.66 19.48
N ALA A 212 -5.18 42.43 19.01
CA ALA A 212 -4.78 41.21 19.71
C ALA A 212 -3.25 41.04 19.87
N ALA A 213 -2.44 41.83 19.15
CA ALA A 213 -0.97 41.81 19.28
C ALA A 213 -0.45 42.65 20.45
N LEU A 214 -1.23 43.61 20.95
CA LEU A 214 -0.81 44.51 22.03
C LEU A 214 -0.32 43.76 23.29
N PRO A 215 -1.08 42.80 23.87
CA PRO A 215 -0.61 42.02 25.02
C PRO A 215 0.58 41.11 24.70
N VAL A 216 0.77 40.75 23.43
CA VAL A 216 1.90 39.91 22.97
C VAL A 216 3.19 40.74 22.89
N ILE A 217 3.08 41.98 22.40
CA ILE A 217 4.20 42.92 22.28
C ILE A 217 4.66 43.37 23.66
N SER A 218 3.73 43.66 24.57
CA SER A 218 4.02 44.09 25.95
C SER A 218 4.57 42.95 26.84
N SER A 219 4.34 41.69 26.47
CA SER A 219 4.86 40.54 27.21
C SER A 219 6.39 40.50 27.21
N ASN A 220 6.99 40.11 28.34
CA ASN A 220 8.42 39.83 28.44
C ASN A 220 8.77 38.37 28.05
N SER A 221 7.77 37.51 27.86
CA SER A 221 7.98 36.09 27.56
C SER A 221 8.25 35.86 26.08
N LEU A 222 9.42 35.26 25.78
CA LEU A 222 9.77 34.86 24.42
C LEU A 222 8.84 33.76 23.88
N ALA A 223 8.33 32.89 24.74
CA ALA A 223 7.39 31.85 24.34
C ALA A 223 6.07 32.46 23.82
N VAL A 224 5.57 33.51 24.48
CA VAL A 224 4.35 34.22 24.05
C VAL A 224 4.56 34.90 22.70
N LYS A 225 5.73 35.54 22.50
CA LYS A 225 6.09 36.20 21.23
C LYS A 225 6.26 35.23 20.05
N ILE A 226 6.49 33.93 20.30
CA ILE A 226 6.61 32.91 19.24
C ILE A 226 5.31 32.16 19.03
N LEU A 227 4.68 31.68 20.10
CA LEU A 227 3.51 30.80 20.00
C LEU A 227 2.26 31.56 19.54
N TYR A 228 2.08 32.81 19.98
CA TYR A 228 0.87 33.57 19.67
C TYR A 228 0.76 33.94 18.19
N PRO A 229 1.81 34.44 17.51
CA PRO A 229 1.75 34.67 16.06
C PRO A 229 1.48 33.38 15.27
N ILE A 230 2.06 32.24 15.67
CA ILE A 230 1.79 30.94 15.04
C ILE A 230 0.32 30.55 15.20
N PHE A 231 -0.22 30.71 16.42
CA PHE A 231 -1.63 30.47 16.71
C PHE A 231 -2.54 31.37 15.87
N TRP A 232 -2.26 32.68 15.81
CA TRP A 232 -3.01 33.63 15.00
C TRP A 232 -2.99 33.24 13.51
N GLY A 233 -1.81 32.92 12.96
CA GLY A 233 -1.70 32.50 11.56
C GLY A 233 -2.39 31.17 11.26
N LEU A 234 -2.41 30.23 12.21
CA LEU A 234 -3.16 28.97 12.09
C LEU A 234 -4.66 29.22 12.10
N MET A 235 -5.14 30.02 13.05
CA MET A 235 -6.53 30.43 13.16
C MET A 235 -6.99 31.07 11.84
N THR A 236 -6.28 32.12 11.39
CA THR A 236 -6.70 32.90 10.22
C THR A 236 -6.67 32.12 8.91
N LEU A 237 -5.61 31.35 8.65
CA LEU A 237 -5.53 30.54 7.43
C LEU A 237 -6.51 29.36 7.44
N SER A 238 -6.87 28.84 8.61
CA SER A 238 -7.87 27.77 8.72
C SER A 238 -9.30 28.28 8.51
N THR A 239 -9.49 29.60 8.39
CA THR A 239 -10.80 30.27 8.33
C THR A 239 -11.66 30.06 9.58
N PHE A 240 -11.11 29.46 10.65
CA PHE A 240 -11.78 29.35 11.95
C PHE A 240 -11.48 30.60 12.79
N GLY A 241 -12.50 31.30 13.28
CA GLY A 241 -12.29 32.42 14.21
C GLY A 241 -11.81 33.73 13.57
N ASN A 242 -12.09 33.95 12.28
CA ASN A 242 -11.75 35.20 11.58
C ASN A 242 -12.60 36.39 12.06
N ASN A 243 -12.17 37.05 13.14
CA ASN A 243 -12.65 38.40 13.49
C ASN A 243 -11.64 39.44 12.99
N LEU A 244 -11.43 39.48 11.66
CA LEU A 244 -10.57 40.48 11.04
C LEU A 244 -11.38 41.78 10.86
N GLU A 245 -11.10 42.76 11.71
CA GLU A 245 -11.69 44.10 11.63
C GLU A 245 -10.62 45.12 11.21
N PRO A 246 -10.38 45.29 9.89
CA PRO A 246 -9.36 46.20 9.42
C PRO A 246 -9.75 47.67 9.62
N THR A 247 -8.77 48.52 9.93
CA THR A 247 -8.98 49.98 9.89
C THR A 247 -9.08 50.51 8.45
N SER A 248 -9.30 51.82 8.28
CA SER A 248 -9.32 52.50 6.97
C SER A 248 -7.95 52.54 6.24
N GLN A 249 -6.92 51.90 6.80
CA GLN A 249 -5.59 51.83 6.21
C GLN A 249 -5.54 50.82 5.05
N TRP A 250 -5.26 51.31 3.84
CA TRP A 250 -5.22 50.48 2.63
C TRP A 250 -4.31 49.25 2.72
N LEU A 251 -3.13 49.37 3.35
CA LEU A 251 -2.19 48.24 3.53
C LEU A 251 -2.79 47.12 4.39
N GLU A 252 -3.56 47.48 5.42
CA GLU A 252 -4.22 46.52 6.31
C GLU A 252 -5.36 45.79 5.61
N VAL A 253 -6.13 46.53 4.79
CA VAL A 253 -7.21 45.98 3.97
C VAL A 253 -6.65 45.02 2.91
N ILE A 254 -5.59 45.40 2.19
CA ILE A 254 -4.95 44.55 1.18
C ILE A 254 -4.38 43.27 1.83
N PHE A 255 -3.71 43.40 2.98
CA PHE A 255 -3.20 42.24 3.73
C PHE A 255 -4.34 41.31 4.18
N SER A 256 -5.45 41.87 4.67
CA SER A 256 -6.64 41.12 5.08
C SER A 256 -7.30 40.39 3.91
N ILE A 257 -7.41 41.03 2.74
CA ILE A 257 -7.91 40.36 1.52
C ILE A 257 -6.98 39.21 1.12
N ALA A 258 -5.66 39.45 1.12
CA ALA A 258 -4.69 38.43 0.75
C ALA A 258 -4.69 37.22 1.70
N ILE A 259 -4.80 37.45 3.01
CA ILE A 259 -4.80 36.36 4.01
C ILE A 259 -6.09 35.54 3.95
N VAL A 260 -7.24 36.18 3.71
CA VAL A 260 -8.53 35.47 3.56
C VAL A 260 -8.53 34.63 2.28
N LEU A 261 -8.10 35.18 1.15
CA LEU A 261 -8.03 34.44 -0.12
C LEU A 261 -7.03 33.28 -0.05
N SER A 262 -5.84 33.52 0.52
CA SER A 262 -4.83 32.47 0.68
C SER A 262 -5.26 31.41 1.71
N GLY A 263 -5.90 31.79 2.80
CA GLY A 263 -6.48 30.88 3.79
C GLY A 263 -7.52 29.95 3.18
N LEU A 264 -8.50 30.51 2.46
CA LEU A 264 -9.53 29.74 1.76
C LEU A 264 -8.91 28.74 0.76
N MET A 265 -7.95 29.19 -0.05
CA MET A 265 -7.25 28.33 -1.01
C MET A 265 -6.45 27.22 -0.30
N LEU A 266 -5.66 27.54 0.71
CA LEU A 266 -4.82 26.56 1.41
C LEU A 266 -5.66 25.53 2.18
N PHE A 267 -6.73 25.98 2.83
CA PHE A 267 -7.62 25.10 3.59
C PHE A 267 -8.40 24.14 2.68
N THR A 268 -8.92 24.63 1.55
CA THR A 268 -9.59 23.77 0.56
C THR A 268 -8.63 22.74 -0.05
N LEU A 269 -7.39 23.13 -0.37
CA LEU A 269 -6.34 22.21 -0.81
C LEU A 269 -5.98 21.18 0.27
N LEU A 270 -5.90 21.58 1.54
CA LEU A 270 -5.64 20.68 2.65
C LEU A 270 -6.75 19.62 2.75
N ILE A 271 -8.02 20.03 2.76
CA ILE A 271 -9.16 19.11 2.79
C ILE A 271 -9.14 18.16 1.59
N GLY A 272 -8.93 18.67 0.38
CA GLY A 272 -8.86 17.85 -0.83
C GLY A 272 -7.77 16.79 -0.76
N ASN A 273 -6.58 17.16 -0.26
CA ASN A 273 -5.48 16.23 -0.07
C ASN A 273 -5.77 15.18 1.01
N ILE A 274 -6.38 15.58 2.13
CA ILE A 274 -6.82 14.66 3.19
C ILE A 274 -7.82 13.65 2.61
N GLN A 275 -8.77 14.11 1.80
CA GLN A 275 -9.76 13.24 1.16
C GLN A 275 -9.10 12.22 0.22
N VAL A 276 -8.18 12.64 -0.65
CA VAL A 276 -7.44 11.72 -1.54
C VAL A 276 -6.66 10.68 -0.74
N PHE A 277 -5.94 11.09 0.30
CA PHE A 277 -5.22 10.20 1.21
C PHE A 277 -6.18 9.17 1.84
N LEU A 278 -7.29 9.63 2.40
CA LEU A 278 -8.31 8.79 3.03
C LEU A 278 -8.92 7.80 2.04
N HIS A 279 -9.21 8.24 0.81
CA HIS A 279 -9.69 7.35 -0.25
C HIS A 279 -8.68 6.25 -0.59
N ALA A 280 -7.39 6.59 -0.71
CA ALA A 280 -6.36 5.61 -1.02
C ALA A 280 -6.19 4.56 0.10
N VAL A 281 -6.16 4.99 1.37
CA VAL A 281 -6.04 4.08 2.52
C VAL A 281 -7.29 3.20 2.69
N MET A 282 -8.48 3.76 2.46
CA MET A 282 -9.74 3.02 2.60
C MET A 282 -10.16 2.21 1.37
N ALA A 283 -9.51 2.38 0.22
CA ALA A 283 -9.93 1.78 -1.06
C ALA A 283 -10.15 0.26 -0.96
N ARG A 284 -9.19 -0.47 -0.38
CA ARG A 284 -9.27 -1.94 -0.23
C ARG A 284 -10.40 -2.37 0.69
N LYS A 285 -10.52 -1.73 1.87
CA LYS A 285 -11.60 -2.03 2.83
C LYS A 285 -12.96 -1.73 2.22
N ARG A 286 -13.09 -0.62 1.51
CA ARG A 286 -14.33 -0.24 0.82
C ARG A 286 -14.68 -1.23 -0.29
N LYS A 287 -13.71 -1.68 -1.11
CA LYS A 287 -13.91 -2.71 -2.14
C LYS A 287 -14.49 -4.00 -1.54
N MET A 288 -13.93 -4.47 -0.42
CA MET A 288 -14.46 -5.62 0.33
C MET A 288 -15.87 -5.39 0.85
N GLN A 289 -16.12 -4.25 1.49
CA GLN A 289 -17.44 -3.91 2.04
C GLN A 289 -18.52 -3.84 0.97
N LEU A 290 -18.21 -3.24 -0.18
CA LEU A 290 -19.12 -3.18 -1.34
C LEU A 290 -19.42 -4.59 -1.84
N ARG A 291 -18.40 -5.43 -2.06
CA ARG A 291 -18.59 -6.83 -2.48
C ARG A 291 -19.46 -7.62 -1.51
N CYS A 292 -19.23 -7.51 -0.21
CA CYS A 292 -20.05 -8.15 0.82
C CYS A 292 -21.51 -7.68 0.79
N ARG A 293 -21.74 -6.38 0.65
CA ARG A 293 -23.09 -5.80 0.58
C ARG A 293 -23.82 -6.27 -0.67
N ASP A 294 -23.17 -6.23 -1.82
CA ASP A 294 -23.75 -6.61 -3.11
C ASP A 294 -24.08 -8.10 -3.13
N LEU A 295 -23.21 -8.94 -2.53
CA LEU A 295 -23.45 -10.37 -2.36
C LEU A 295 -24.62 -10.64 -1.42
N GLU A 296 -24.71 -9.97 -0.26
CA GLU A 296 -25.83 -10.15 0.67
C GLU A 296 -27.16 -9.73 0.02
N TRP A 297 -27.16 -8.61 -0.70
CA TRP A 297 -28.33 -8.18 -1.47
C TRP A 297 -28.73 -9.21 -2.53
N TRP A 298 -27.76 -9.74 -3.29
CA TRP A 298 -28.01 -10.77 -4.30
C TRP A 298 -28.56 -12.06 -3.67
N MET A 299 -28.00 -12.50 -2.55
CA MET A 299 -28.46 -13.69 -1.83
C MET A 299 -29.88 -13.53 -1.29
N LYS A 300 -30.22 -12.33 -0.79
CA LYS A 300 -31.58 -12.00 -0.33
C LYS A 300 -32.56 -11.99 -1.49
N ARG A 301 -32.21 -11.36 -2.62
CA ARG A 301 -33.04 -11.31 -3.84
C ARG A 301 -33.32 -12.70 -4.41
N ARG A 302 -32.34 -13.61 -4.33
CA ARG A 302 -32.47 -15.01 -4.75
C ARG A 302 -33.09 -15.93 -3.68
N GLN A 303 -33.47 -15.39 -2.53
CA GLN A 303 -34.10 -16.12 -1.43
C GLN A 303 -33.29 -17.34 -0.96
N LEU A 304 -31.95 -17.21 -0.90
CA LEU A 304 -31.11 -18.34 -0.50
C LEU A 304 -31.37 -18.76 0.96
N PRO A 305 -31.38 -20.07 1.26
CA PRO A 305 -31.51 -20.57 2.63
C PRO A 305 -30.42 -20.00 3.56
N SER A 306 -30.76 -19.82 4.85
CA SER A 306 -29.85 -19.23 5.86
C SER A 306 -28.51 -19.96 5.95
N ARG A 307 -28.54 -21.30 5.91
CA ARG A 307 -27.35 -22.16 5.91
C ARG A 307 -26.43 -21.90 4.72
N LEU A 308 -26.99 -21.70 3.52
CA LEU A 308 -26.20 -21.41 2.31
C LEU A 308 -25.60 -20.01 2.39
N ARG A 309 -26.37 -19.02 2.85
CA ARG A 309 -25.88 -17.65 3.08
C ARG A 309 -24.73 -17.61 4.08
N GLN A 310 -24.79 -18.40 5.14
CA GLN A 310 -23.71 -18.50 6.12
C GLN A 310 -22.44 -19.10 5.51
N ARG A 311 -22.56 -20.16 4.71
CA ARG A 311 -21.42 -20.77 3.99
C ARG A 311 -20.76 -19.78 3.03
N VAL A 312 -21.55 -19.04 2.25
CA VAL A 312 -21.03 -18.01 1.33
C VAL A 312 -20.30 -16.91 2.11
N ARG A 313 -20.86 -16.42 3.23
CA ARG A 313 -20.20 -15.42 4.08
C ARG A 313 -18.90 -15.94 4.69
N GLN A 314 -18.85 -17.21 5.08
CA GLN A 314 -17.65 -17.84 5.63
C GLN A 314 -16.55 -17.95 4.56
N TYR A 315 -16.91 -18.40 3.36
CA TYR A 315 -16.00 -18.46 2.21
C TYR A 315 -15.38 -17.09 1.91
N GLU A 316 -16.19 -16.03 1.78
CA GLU A 316 -15.67 -14.69 1.46
C GLU A 316 -14.79 -14.12 2.58
N ARG A 317 -15.11 -14.36 3.86
CA ARG A 317 -14.24 -13.95 4.99
C ARG A 317 -12.90 -14.65 4.94
N GLN A 318 -12.88 -15.96 4.68
CA GLN A 318 -11.66 -16.76 4.63
C GLN A 318 -10.80 -16.36 3.43
N ARG A 319 -11.41 -16.23 2.25
CA ARG A 319 -10.74 -15.72 1.05
C ARG A 319 -10.12 -14.34 1.27
N TRP A 320 -10.77 -13.46 2.01
CA TRP A 320 -10.21 -12.15 2.36
C TRP A 320 -9.07 -12.25 3.38
N ALA A 321 -9.16 -13.16 4.35
CA ALA A 321 -8.13 -13.34 5.36
C ALA A 321 -6.83 -13.93 4.77
N SER A 322 -6.92 -14.90 3.85
CA SER A 322 -5.75 -15.50 3.21
C SER A 322 -5.17 -14.63 2.09
N MET A 323 -6.03 -14.12 1.20
CA MET A 323 -5.58 -13.49 -0.04
C MET A 323 -5.77 -11.97 -0.10
N ARG A 324 -6.23 -11.34 0.99
CA ARG A 324 -6.64 -9.91 1.01
C ARG A 324 -7.63 -9.54 -0.11
N GLY A 325 -8.38 -10.54 -0.61
CA GLY A 325 -9.37 -10.38 -1.68
C GLY A 325 -8.82 -10.22 -3.09
N GLU A 326 -7.53 -10.45 -3.31
CA GLU A 326 -6.93 -10.53 -4.65
C GLU A 326 -6.64 -11.97 -5.01
N ASP A 327 -6.91 -12.35 -6.25
CA ASP A 327 -6.54 -13.69 -6.71
C ASP A 327 -5.06 -13.66 -7.11
N GLU A 328 -4.26 -14.60 -6.60
CA GLU A 328 -2.85 -14.76 -6.99
C GLU A 328 -2.68 -14.81 -8.51
N MET A 329 -3.66 -15.42 -9.20
CA MET A 329 -3.64 -15.53 -10.65
C MET A 329 -4.01 -14.23 -11.38
N GLU A 330 -4.73 -13.31 -10.73
CA GLU A 330 -5.00 -11.98 -11.30
C GLU A 330 -3.78 -11.06 -11.16
N ILE A 331 -2.97 -11.22 -10.10
CA ILE A 331 -1.74 -10.42 -9.91
C ILE A 331 -0.74 -10.66 -11.05
N ILE A 332 -0.61 -11.92 -11.50
CA ILE A 332 0.34 -12.31 -12.56
C ILE A 332 -0.21 -12.15 -13.98
N LYS A 333 -1.46 -11.70 -14.14
CA LYS A 333 -2.15 -11.64 -15.43
C LYS A 333 -1.54 -10.61 -16.37
N GLU A 334 -1.06 -9.51 -15.82
CA GLU A 334 -0.40 -8.42 -16.56
C GLU A 334 1.05 -8.77 -16.94
N LEU A 335 1.61 -9.86 -16.40
CA LEU A 335 2.96 -10.29 -16.72
C LEU A 335 3.02 -10.96 -18.11
N PRO A 336 4.16 -10.79 -18.83
CA PRO A 336 4.47 -11.57 -20.03
C PRO A 336 4.28 -13.07 -19.79
N GLU A 337 3.85 -13.78 -20.83
CA GLU A 337 3.47 -15.19 -20.73
C GLU A 337 4.61 -16.08 -20.20
N GLY A 338 5.86 -15.82 -20.59
CA GLY A 338 7.03 -16.56 -20.08
C GLY A 338 7.16 -16.47 -18.55
N LEU A 339 7.14 -15.26 -17.99
CA LEU A 339 7.23 -15.06 -16.54
C LEU A 339 6.06 -15.69 -15.79
N ARG A 340 4.85 -15.62 -16.37
CA ARG A 340 3.67 -16.24 -15.78
C ARG A 340 3.83 -17.77 -15.68
N ARG A 341 4.37 -18.39 -16.73
CA ARG A 341 4.65 -19.83 -16.76
C ARG A 341 5.71 -20.23 -15.73
N ASP A 342 6.79 -19.46 -15.62
CA ASP A 342 7.86 -19.72 -14.65
C ASP A 342 7.34 -19.64 -13.20
N ILE A 343 6.53 -18.62 -12.90
CA ILE A 343 5.90 -18.47 -11.58
C ILE A 343 4.96 -19.66 -11.29
N ARG A 344 4.09 -20.02 -12.24
CA ARG A 344 3.19 -21.18 -12.08
C ARG A 344 3.96 -22.47 -11.84
N ARG A 345 5.00 -22.72 -12.64
CA ARG A 345 5.90 -23.88 -12.46
C ARG A 345 6.48 -23.88 -11.05
N HIS A 346 7.04 -22.76 -10.59
CA HIS A 346 7.61 -22.67 -9.24
C HIS A 346 6.59 -23.00 -8.14
N LEU A 347 5.34 -22.56 -8.28
CA LEU A 347 4.31 -22.75 -7.25
C LEU A 347 3.75 -24.17 -7.20
N CYS A 348 3.63 -24.88 -8.33
CA CYS A 348 2.93 -26.17 -8.37
C CYS A 348 3.77 -27.39 -8.79
N LEU A 349 5.01 -27.23 -9.26
CA LEU A 349 5.81 -28.35 -9.78
C LEU A 349 6.00 -29.47 -8.74
N ASP A 350 6.33 -29.12 -7.50
CA ASP A 350 6.58 -30.10 -6.44
C ASP A 350 5.31 -30.89 -6.09
N LEU A 351 4.14 -30.24 -6.17
CA LEU A 351 2.83 -30.86 -5.94
C LEU A 351 2.44 -31.77 -7.09
N VAL A 352 2.65 -31.33 -8.34
CA VAL A 352 2.40 -32.14 -9.54
C VAL A 352 3.30 -33.38 -9.54
N LYS A 353 4.56 -33.25 -9.12
CA LYS A 353 5.49 -34.37 -8.95
C LYS A 353 5.12 -35.31 -7.80
N GLN A 354 4.16 -35.00 -6.93
CA GLN A 354 3.66 -36.00 -5.97
C GLN A 354 2.83 -37.10 -6.64
N VAL A 355 2.33 -36.86 -7.85
CA VAL A 355 1.64 -37.90 -8.63
C VAL A 355 2.69 -38.84 -9.23
N PRO A 356 2.68 -40.14 -8.87
CA PRO A 356 3.71 -41.08 -9.34
C PRO A 356 3.80 -41.21 -10.86
N LEU A 357 2.69 -40.99 -11.56
CA LEU A 357 2.65 -40.96 -13.02
C LEU A 357 3.44 -39.76 -13.59
N PHE A 358 3.33 -38.59 -12.96
CA PHE A 358 3.92 -37.35 -13.46
C PHE A 358 5.42 -37.24 -13.17
N GLN A 359 5.92 -37.91 -12.12
CA GLN A 359 7.36 -37.95 -11.78
C GLN A 359 8.26 -38.40 -12.94
N HIS A 360 7.73 -39.25 -13.82
CA HIS A 360 8.47 -39.86 -14.92
C HIS A 360 8.28 -39.13 -16.26
N LEU A 361 7.56 -38.00 -16.26
CA LEU A 361 7.33 -37.21 -17.46
C LEU A 361 8.46 -36.20 -17.68
N ASP A 362 8.71 -35.87 -18.94
CA ASP A 362 9.71 -34.86 -19.32
C ASP A 362 9.27 -33.47 -18.82
N ASP A 363 10.24 -32.59 -18.55
CA ASP A 363 9.99 -31.23 -18.04
C ASP A 363 9.02 -30.43 -18.92
N LEU A 364 9.08 -30.61 -20.25
CA LEU A 364 8.14 -29.99 -21.20
C LEU A 364 6.68 -30.34 -20.89
N ILE A 365 6.39 -31.59 -20.52
CA ILE A 365 5.03 -32.03 -20.21
C ILE A 365 4.62 -31.50 -18.84
N LEU A 366 5.54 -31.51 -17.87
CA LEU A 366 5.32 -30.93 -16.55
C LEU A 366 5.02 -29.43 -16.62
N ASP A 367 5.71 -28.68 -17.49
CA ASP A 367 5.43 -27.27 -17.76
C ASP A 367 4.02 -27.06 -18.30
N ASN A 368 3.61 -27.89 -19.26
CA ASN A 368 2.26 -27.86 -19.82
C ASN A 368 1.19 -28.21 -18.78
N ILE A 369 1.49 -29.09 -17.83
CA ILE A 369 0.59 -29.38 -16.70
C ILE A 369 0.51 -28.15 -15.79
N CYS A 370 1.66 -27.61 -15.36
CA CYS A 370 1.74 -26.49 -14.42
C CYS A 370 1.05 -25.23 -14.96
N ASP A 371 1.16 -24.95 -16.25
CA ASP A 371 0.51 -23.79 -16.87
C ASP A 371 -1.04 -23.88 -16.89
N ARG A 372 -1.60 -25.09 -16.81
CA ARG A 372 -3.05 -25.36 -16.89
C ARG A 372 -3.72 -25.58 -15.54
N VAL A 373 -2.93 -25.60 -14.48
CA VAL A 373 -3.40 -25.72 -13.10
C VAL A 373 -4.01 -24.39 -12.64
N LYS A 374 -5.12 -24.46 -11.90
CA LYS A 374 -5.84 -23.30 -11.36
C LYS A 374 -5.80 -23.31 -9.84
N HIS A 375 -5.56 -22.16 -9.24
CA HIS A 375 -5.66 -22.00 -7.78
C HIS A 375 -7.13 -22.15 -7.32
N LEU A 376 -7.35 -22.87 -6.22
CA LEU A 376 -8.65 -23.20 -5.63
C LEU A 376 -8.60 -22.98 -4.12
N VAL A 377 -9.65 -22.38 -3.57
CA VAL A 377 -9.80 -22.16 -2.13
C VAL A 377 -11.12 -22.75 -1.69
N TYR A 378 -11.09 -23.53 -0.62
CA TYR A 378 -12.26 -24.16 -0.02
C TYR A 378 -12.41 -23.73 1.44
N SER A 379 -13.64 -23.43 1.84
CA SER A 379 -13.94 -23.11 3.23
C SER A 379 -13.98 -24.36 4.09
N LYS A 380 -13.80 -24.18 5.41
CA LYS A 380 -14.02 -25.26 6.38
C LYS A 380 -15.43 -25.88 6.22
N ASP A 381 -15.51 -27.19 6.40
CA ASP A 381 -16.71 -28.04 6.27
C ASP A 381 -17.33 -28.07 4.86
N GLU A 382 -16.64 -27.51 3.87
CA GLU A 382 -17.06 -27.55 2.49
C GLU A 382 -16.82 -28.95 1.90
N LYS A 383 -17.81 -29.47 1.16
CA LYS A 383 -17.69 -30.74 0.46
C LYS A 383 -17.08 -30.48 -0.91
N VAL A 384 -15.86 -30.96 -1.12
CA VAL A 384 -15.14 -30.78 -2.39
C VAL A 384 -15.76 -31.62 -3.49
N ILE A 385 -16.04 -32.90 -3.21
CA ILE A 385 -16.72 -33.84 -4.11
C ILE A 385 -17.39 -34.94 -3.26
N ARG A 386 -18.51 -35.51 -3.72
CA ARG A 386 -19.18 -36.62 -3.05
C ARG A 386 -18.88 -37.94 -3.74
N GLU A 387 -18.96 -39.02 -2.98
CA GLU A 387 -18.88 -40.37 -3.53
C GLU A 387 -19.96 -40.57 -4.61
N GLY A 388 -19.55 -41.08 -5.78
CA GLY A 388 -20.43 -41.24 -6.94
C GLY A 388 -20.51 -40.03 -7.89
N ASP A 389 -20.11 -38.83 -7.45
CA ASP A 389 -20.12 -37.64 -8.33
C ASP A 389 -19.08 -37.78 -9.44
N PRO A 390 -19.33 -37.23 -10.65
CA PRO A 390 -18.34 -37.24 -11.73
C PRO A 390 -17.12 -36.40 -11.37
N VAL A 391 -15.92 -37.00 -11.43
CA VAL A 391 -14.66 -36.33 -11.13
C VAL A 391 -14.31 -35.36 -12.27
N GLN A 392 -14.40 -34.05 -12.01
CA GLN A 392 -14.15 -33.02 -13.03
C GLN A 392 -12.71 -32.53 -13.08
N ARG A 393 -11.95 -32.72 -12.00
CA ARG A 393 -10.57 -32.24 -11.86
C ARG A 393 -9.78 -33.06 -10.86
N MET A 394 -8.47 -33.14 -11.10
CA MET A 394 -7.51 -33.56 -10.08
C MET A 394 -7.23 -32.37 -9.17
N ILE A 395 -7.17 -32.57 -7.85
CA ILE A 395 -6.90 -31.49 -6.89
C ILE A 395 -5.67 -31.86 -6.06
N PHE A 396 -4.68 -30.98 -6.05
CA PHE A 396 -3.43 -31.07 -5.29
C PHE A 396 -3.55 -30.18 -4.05
N VAL A 397 -3.44 -30.76 -2.86
CA VAL A 397 -3.58 -30.03 -1.59
C VAL A 397 -2.27 -29.29 -1.29
N VAL A 398 -2.34 -27.96 -1.21
CA VAL A 398 -1.19 -27.10 -0.85
C VAL A 398 -1.17 -26.90 0.66
N ARG A 399 -2.32 -26.53 1.23
CA ARG A 399 -2.52 -26.27 2.65
C ARG A 399 -3.89 -26.74 3.06
N GLY A 400 -4.03 -27.19 4.29
CA GLY A 400 -5.29 -27.70 4.80
C GLY A 400 -5.34 -29.23 4.85
N HIS A 401 -6.38 -29.75 5.47
CA HIS A 401 -6.67 -31.18 5.54
C HIS A 401 -8.08 -31.48 5.05
N LEU A 402 -8.19 -32.55 4.24
CA LEU A 402 -9.45 -33.09 3.74
C LEU A 402 -9.73 -34.42 4.42
N LYS A 403 -10.96 -34.62 4.89
CA LYS A 403 -11.45 -35.92 5.34
C LYS A 403 -12.12 -36.64 4.16
N SER A 404 -11.56 -37.77 3.77
CA SER A 404 -12.17 -38.76 2.88
C SER A 404 -13.11 -39.66 3.68
N SER A 405 -14.31 -39.92 3.17
CA SER A 405 -15.29 -40.85 3.74
C SER A 405 -15.88 -41.70 2.62
N GLN A 406 -15.71 -43.03 2.72
CA GLN A 406 -16.21 -44.01 1.76
C GLN A 406 -17.18 -44.97 2.43
N CYS A 407 -18.33 -45.20 1.80
CA CYS A 407 -19.33 -46.15 2.28
C CYS A 407 -18.97 -47.59 1.88
N LEU A 408 -18.66 -48.45 2.86
CA LEU A 408 -18.41 -49.87 2.64
C LEU A 408 -19.69 -50.71 2.84
N SER A 409 -19.68 -51.93 2.29
CA SER A 409 -20.77 -52.89 2.48
C SER A 409 -21.01 -53.17 3.97
N LYS A 410 -22.28 -53.23 4.40
CA LYS A 410 -22.77 -53.34 5.80
C LYS A 410 -22.81 -52.03 6.63
N GLY A 411 -22.80 -50.86 5.98
CA GLY A 411 -22.94 -49.58 6.68
C GLY A 411 -21.69 -49.13 7.44
N LEU A 412 -20.55 -49.79 7.21
CA LEU A 412 -19.26 -49.34 7.72
C LEU A 412 -18.75 -48.18 6.87
N VAL A 413 -18.20 -47.13 7.47
CA VAL A 413 -17.63 -45.98 6.75
C VAL A 413 -16.13 -45.97 6.96
N ALA A 414 -15.36 -46.14 5.89
CA ALA A 414 -13.91 -45.95 5.93
C ALA A 414 -13.61 -44.45 5.87
N THR A 415 -12.77 -43.96 6.78
CA THR A 415 -12.36 -42.56 6.79
C THR A 415 -10.85 -42.43 6.77
N CYS A 416 -10.36 -41.43 6.04
CA CYS A 416 -8.93 -41.12 5.90
C CYS A 416 -8.76 -39.60 5.85
N THR A 417 -7.63 -39.08 6.32
CA THR A 417 -7.30 -37.66 6.23
C THR A 417 -6.20 -37.46 5.21
N LEU A 418 -6.42 -36.59 4.24
CA LEU A 418 -5.44 -36.14 3.26
C LEU A 418 -4.90 -34.78 3.70
N GLY A 419 -3.59 -34.61 3.68
CA GLY A 419 -2.92 -33.37 4.04
C GLY A 419 -2.18 -32.73 2.86
N PRO A 420 -1.34 -31.73 3.14
CA PRO A 420 -0.47 -31.10 2.16
C PRO A 420 0.39 -32.11 1.38
N GLY A 421 0.49 -31.93 0.07
CA GLY A 421 1.21 -32.84 -0.83
C GLY A 421 0.42 -34.07 -1.27
N ASN A 422 -0.73 -34.37 -0.64
CA ASN A 422 -1.65 -35.36 -1.18
C ASN A 422 -2.53 -34.76 -2.28
N PHE A 423 -3.16 -35.63 -3.07
CA PHE A 423 -4.06 -35.25 -4.15
C PHE A 423 -5.29 -36.16 -4.19
N LEU A 424 -6.32 -35.71 -4.89
CA LEU A 424 -7.55 -36.46 -5.19
C LEU A 424 -7.86 -36.40 -6.69
N GLY A 425 -8.75 -37.29 -7.14
CA GLY A 425 -9.15 -37.37 -8.55
C GLY A 425 -8.21 -38.25 -9.38
N ASP A 426 -7.49 -39.18 -8.76
CA ASP A 426 -6.60 -40.12 -9.44
C ASP A 426 -7.36 -41.03 -10.43
N GLU A 427 -8.68 -41.15 -10.28
CA GLU A 427 -9.56 -41.81 -11.23
C GLU A 427 -9.40 -41.24 -12.65
N LEU A 428 -9.14 -39.94 -12.77
CA LEU A 428 -8.92 -39.26 -14.06
C LEU A 428 -7.69 -39.76 -14.81
N LEU A 429 -6.66 -40.25 -14.11
CA LEU A 429 -5.45 -40.78 -14.74
C LEU A 429 -5.77 -42.06 -15.53
N SER A 430 -6.59 -42.94 -14.96
CA SER A 430 -7.03 -44.16 -15.68
C SER A 430 -7.98 -43.84 -16.83
N TRP A 431 -8.83 -42.82 -16.65
CA TRP A 431 -9.79 -42.38 -17.65
C TRP A 431 -9.14 -41.74 -18.89
N CYS A 432 -8.18 -40.83 -18.72
CA CYS A 432 -7.54 -40.15 -19.85
C CYS A 432 -6.63 -41.08 -20.68
N LEU A 433 -6.13 -42.15 -20.07
CA LEU A 433 -5.31 -43.18 -20.71
C LEU A 433 -6.16 -44.26 -21.42
N ARG A 434 -7.48 -44.27 -21.23
CA ARG A 434 -8.41 -45.26 -21.77
C ARG A 434 -8.51 -45.23 -23.30
N ARG A 435 -8.35 -46.38 -23.97
CA ARG A 435 -8.63 -46.69 -25.39
C ARG A 435 -9.58 -47.92 -25.53
N PRO A 436 -10.63 -47.86 -26.37
CA PRO A 436 -11.18 -46.65 -26.98
C PRO A 436 -11.59 -45.64 -25.89
N PHE A 437 -11.43 -44.37 -26.19
CA PHE A 437 -11.72 -43.32 -25.22
C PHE A 437 -13.23 -43.21 -24.98
N VAL A 438 -13.61 -42.98 -23.73
CA VAL A 438 -15.01 -42.83 -23.32
C VAL A 438 -15.16 -41.47 -22.65
N ASP A 439 -15.96 -40.59 -23.24
CA ASP A 439 -16.10 -39.19 -22.78
C ASP A 439 -16.87 -39.06 -21.45
N ARG A 440 -17.38 -40.16 -20.91
CA ARG A 440 -18.01 -40.22 -19.58
C ARG A 440 -16.93 -40.17 -18.50
N LEU A 441 -16.99 -39.13 -17.65
CA LEU A 441 -16.11 -38.97 -16.50
C LEU A 441 -16.29 -40.12 -15.49
N PRO A 442 -15.20 -40.53 -14.79
CA PRO A 442 -15.28 -41.52 -13.74
C PRO A 442 -16.00 -40.95 -12.51
N ALA A 443 -16.65 -41.83 -11.75
CA ALA A 443 -17.27 -41.48 -10.48
C ALA A 443 -16.24 -41.42 -9.35
N SER A 444 -16.39 -40.47 -8.42
CA SER A 444 -15.53 -40.33 -7.24
C SER A 444 -15.66 -41.54 -6.33
N SER A 445 -14.52 -42.09 -5.90
CA SER A 445 -14.47 -43.25 -5.01
C SER A 445 -14.89 -42.96 -3.56
N ALA A 446 -14.85 -41.69 -3.14
CA ALA A 446 -15.17 -41.27 -1.78
C ALA A 446 -15.73 -39.84 -1.73
N THR A 447 -16.31 -39.46 -0.59
CA THR A 447 -16.70 -38.09 -0.29
C THR A 447 -15.56 -37.36 0.43
N PHE A 448 -15.15 -36.21 -0.09
CA PHE A 448 -14.08 -35.39 0.49
C PHE A 448 -14.63 -34.10 1.09
N VAL A 449 -14.32 -33.84 2.35
CA VAL A 449 -14.79 -32.67 3.11
C VAL A 449 -13.62 -31.95 3.76
N CYS A 450 -13.56 -30.62 3.64
CA CYS A 450 -12.55 -29.79 4.29
C CYS A 450 -12.72 -29.80 5.81
N VAL A 451 -11.69 -30.23 6.54
CA VAL A 451 -11.63 -30.14 8.01
C VAL A 451 -11.27 -28.72 8.44
N GLU A 452 -10.46 -28.05 7.63
CA GLU A 452 -9.99 -26.67 7.81
C GLU A 452 -10.01 -25.93 6.45
N PRO A 453 -9.87 -24.59 6.43
CA PRO A 453 -9.75 -23.86 5.17
C PRO A 453 -8.59 -24.44 4.34
N THR A 454 -8.91 -24.88 3.12
CA THR A 454 -7.98 -25.64 2.28
C THR A 454 -7.65 -24.84 1.04
N GLU A 455 -6.36 -24.68 0.78
CA GLU A 455 -5.81 -24.11 -0.45
C GLU A 455 -5.27 -25.23 -1.31
N ALA A 456 -5.63 -25.23 -2.59
CA ALA A 456 -5.34 -26.32 -3.48
C ALA A 456 -5.14 -25.84 -4.91
N PHE A 457 -4.53 -26.69 -5.71
CA PHE A 457 -4.38 -26.49 -7.14
C PHE A 457 -5.22 -27.53 -7.88
N GLY A 458 -5.99 -27.10 -8.88
CA GLY A 458 -6.87 -27.97 -9.66
C GLY A 458 -6.42 -28.10 -11.11
N LEU A 459 -6.30 -29.34 -11.60
CA LEU A 459 -6.13 -29.66 -13.03
C LEU A 459 -7.44 -30.24 -13.58
N ASP A 460 -8.13 -29.48 -14.41
CA ASP A 460 -9.40 -29.91 -15.00
C ASP A 460 -9.23 -31.11 -15.96
N ALA A 461 -10.23 -32.00 -16.01
CA ALA A 461 -10.19 -33.24 -16.80
C ALA A 461 -9.94 -32.99 -18.30
N HIS A 462 -10.51 -31.93 -18.87
CA HIS A 462 -10.29 -31.57 -20.28
C HIS A 462 -8.85 -31.15 -20.56
N HIS A 463 -8.19 -30.46 -19.62
CA HIS A 463 -6.77 -30.11 -19.74
C HIS A 463 -5.89 -31.36 -19.65
N LEU A 464 -6.19 -32.25 -18.70
CA LEU A 464 -5.47 -33.52 -18.59
C LEU A 464 -5.62 -34.35 -19.88
N ARG A 465 -6.83 -34.43 -20.45
CA ARG A 465 -7.10 -35.08 -21.73
C ARG A 465 -6.30 -34.46 -22.87
N TYR A 466 -6.30 -33.14 -22.99
CA TYR A 466 -5.51 -32.44 -24.00
C TYR A 466 -4.02 -32.83 -23.90
N ILE A 467 -3.46 -32.83 -22.69
CA ILE A 467 -2.05 -33.19 -22.46
C ILE A 467 -1.78 -34.65 -22.83
N THR A 468 -2.65 -35.58 -22.45
CA THR A 468 -2.43 -37.00 -22.75
C THR A 468 -2.65 -37.34 -24.23
N GLU A 469 -3.51 -36.62 -24.93
CA GLU A 469 -3.69 -36.72 -26.37
C GLU A 469 -2.52 -36.09 -27.14
N HIS A 470 -2.09 -34.89 -26.75
CA HIS A 470 -1.00 -34.16 -27.39
C HIS A 470 0.35 -34.89 -27.23
N PHE A 471 0.64 -35.39 -26.03
CA PHE A 471 1.87 -36.15 -25.73
C PHE A 471 1.65 -37.66 -25.72
N ARG A 472 0.75 -38.17 -26.58
CA ARG A 472 0.35 -39.59 -26.62
C ARG A 472 1.54 -40.55 -26.67
N TYR A 473 2.62 -40.20 -27.36
CA TYR A 473 3.82 -41.03 -27.49
C TYR A 473 4.48 -41.35 -26.13
N LYS A 474 4.50 -40.41 -25.17
CA LYS A 474 5.01 -40.68 -23.81
C LYS A 474 4.03 -41.49 -23.00
N PHE A 475 2.74 -41.13 -23.04
CA PHE A 475 1.71 -41.85 -22.28
C PHE A 475 1.44 -43.27 -22.79
N ALA A 476 1.87 -43.60 -24.01
CA ALA A 476 1.83 -44.96 -24.57
C ALA A 476 2.99 -45.86 -24.08
N ASN A 477 3.98 -45.33 -23.37
CA ASN A 477 5.12 -46.10 -22.86
C ASN A 477 4.68 -47.17 -21.84
N GLU A 478 5.10 -48.42 -22.06
CA GLU A 478 4.82 -49.55 -21.17
C GLU A 478 5.25 -49.31 -19.72
N LYS A 479 6.34 -48.57 -19.49
CA LYS A 479 6.76 -48.22 -18.12
C LYS A 479 5.72 -47.34 -17.42
N LEU A 480 5.20 -46.32 -18.12
CA LEU A 480 4.16 -45.43 -17.59
C LEU A 480 2.83 -46.15 -17.43
N LYS A 481 2.47 -47.04 -18.35
CA LYS A 481 1.29 -47.91 -18.22
C LYS A 481 1.37 -48.79 -16.99
N ARG A 482 2.52 -49.42 -16.72
CA ARG A 482 2.76 -50.23 -15.50
C ARG A 482 2.64 -49.38 -14.23
N THR A 483 3.22 -48.19 -14.21
CA THR A 483 3.08 -47.24 -13.09
C THR A 483 1.62 -46.86 -12.88
N ALA A 484 0.89 -46.52 -13.95
CA ALA A 484 -0.54 -46.20 -13.89
C ALA A 484 -1.36 -47.36 -13.30
N ARG A 485 -1.11 -48.60 -13.76
CA ARG A 485 -1.75 -49.82 -13.21
C ARG A 485 -1.41 -50.03 -11.75
N TYR A 486 -0.14 -49.91 -11.38
CA TYR A 486 0.33 -50.14 -10.00
C TYR A 486 -0.28 -49.16 -8.99
N TYR A 487 -0.48 -47.90 -9.39
CA TYR A 487 -1.05 -46.87 -8.52
C TYR A 487 -2.57 -46.73 -8.63
N SER A 488 -3.22 -47.39 -9.59
CA SER A 488 -4.67 -47.36 -9.73
C SER A 488 -5.38 -48.08 -8.58
N SER A 489 -6.30 -47.37 -7.91
CA SER A 489 -7.15 -47.93 -6.85
C SER A 489 -7.94 -49.16 -7.29
N ASN A 490 -8.45 -49.15 -8.53
CA ASN A 490 -9.21 -50.28 -9.11
C ASN A 490 -8.33 -51.53 -9.26
N TRP A 491 -7.11 -51.38 -9.77
CA TRP A 491 -6.15 -52.49 -9.92
C TRP A 491 -5.67 -53.04 -8.59
N ARG A 492 -5.41 -52.18 -7.60
CA ARG A 492 -5.05 -52.59 -6.24
C ARG A 492 -6.17 -53.36 -5.56
N THR A 493 -7.40 -52.88 -5.69
CA THR A 493 -8.60 -53.55 -5.14
C THR A 493 -8.80 -54.91 -5.81
N TRP A 494 -8.68 -54.97 -7.15
CA TRP A 494 -8.75 -56.22 -7.90
C TRP A 494 -7.68 -57.22 -7.45
N ALA A 495 -6.42 -56.78 -7.32
CA ALA A 495 -5.32 -57.62 -6.86
C ALA A 495 -5.56 -58.14 -5.43
N ALA A 496 -6.00 -57.26 -4.52
CA ALA A 496 -6.30 -57.63 -3.14
C ALA A 496 -7.41 -58.70 -3.06
N VAL A 497 -8.50 -58.54 -3.82
CA VAL A 497 -9.60 -59.52 -3.87
C VAL A 497 -9.11 -60.87 -4.40
N ASN A 498 -8.32 -60.88 -5.47
CA ASN A 498 -7.78 -62.12 -6.05
C ASN A 498 -6.82 -62.83 -5.09
N ILE A 499 -5.90 -62.10 -4.45
CA ILE A 499 -4.99 -62.65 -3.43
C ILE A 499 -5.78 -63.22 -2.26
N GLN A 500 -6.81 -62.52 -1.78
CA GLN A 500 -7.66 -63.00 -0.68
C GLN A 500 -8.41 -64.29 -1.05
N LEU A 501 -8.93 -64.40 -2.27
CA LEU A 501 -9.58 -65.62 -2.75
C LEU A 501 -8.61 -66.79 -2.88
N ALA A 502 -7.43 -66.56 -3.47
CA ALA A 502 -6.39 -67.57 -3.60
C ALA A 502 -5.93 -68.09 -2.23
N TRP A 503 -5.68 -67.18 -1.28
CA TRP A 503 -5.29 -67.52 0.09
C TRP A 503 -6.35 -68.35 0.82
N ARG A 504 -7.63 -68.00 0.68
CA ARG A 504 -8.72 -68.77 1.29
C ARG A 504 -8.86 -70.17 0.70
N ARG A 505 -8.72 -70.31 -0.63
CA ARG A 505 -8.68 -71.63 -1.30
C ARG A 505 -7.51 -72.48 -0.82
N TYR A 506 -6.33 -71.90 -0.70
CA TYR A 506 -5.15 -72.58 -0.16
C TYR A 506 -5.38 -73.05 1.28
N LYS A 507 -5.93 -72.18 2.14
CA LYS A 507 -6.25 -72.48 3.54
C LYS A 507 -7.32 -73.56 3.69
N ALA A 508 -8.31 -73.60 2.78
CA ALA A 508 -9.32 -74.65 2.76
C ALA A 508 -8.70 -76.01 2.38
N LYS A 509 -7.80 -76.02 1.39
CA LYS A 509 -7.10 -77.25 0.93
C LYS A 509 -6.14 -77.81 1.98
N THR A 510 -5.43 -76.96 2.71
CA THR A 510 -4.45 -77.38 3.75
C THR A 510 -5.08 -77.77 5.08
N ARG A 511 -6.34 -77.39 5.36
CA ARG A 511 -7.06 -77.75 6.59
C ARG A 511 -7.87 -79.06 6.48
N GLY A 512 -7.72 -79.83 5.40
CA GLY A 512 -8.34 -81.16 5.27
C GLY A 512 -9.88 -81.14 5.24
N MET A 513 -10.50 -80.05 4.78
CA MET A 513 -11.95 -79.98 4.68
C MET A 513 -12.36 -80.56 3.31
N GLU A 514 -12.86 -81.80 3.31
CA GLU A 514 -13.46 -82.44 2.14
C GLU A 514 -14.46 -81.50 1.46
N ILE A 515 -14.35 -81.38 0.14
CA ILE A 515 -15.25 -80.58 -0.69
C ILE A 515 -16.57 -81.35 -0.81
N ARG A 516 -17.47 -81.19 0.16
CA ARG A 516 -18.92 -81.24 -0.15
C ARG A 516 -19.33 -79.86 -0.66
N PRO A 517 -20.21 -79.75 -1.67
CA PRO A 517 -20.74 -78.47 -2.13
C PRO A 517 -21.67 -77.91 -1.05
N LEU A 518 -21.09 -77.33 0.00
CA LEU A 518 -21.83 -76.61 1.02
C LEU A 518 -22.22 -75.26 0.43
N GLU A 519 -23.51 -74.93 0.48
CA GLU A 519 -24.04 -73.65 0.04
C GLU A 519 -23.17 -72.48 0.54
N PRO A 520 -22.79 -71.55 -0.34
CA PRO A 520 -21.85 -70.50 0.02
C PRO A 520 -22.50 -69.49 0.97
N LYS A 521 -22.26 -69.63 2.28
CA LYS A 521 -22.70 -68.63 3.27
C LYS A 521 -22.06 -67.26 3.02
N GLY A 522 -22.91 -66.28 2.69
CA GLY A 522 -22.79 -64.83 2.95
C GLY A 522 -21.53 -64.08 2.53
N SER A 523 -20.37 -64.38 3.12
CA SER A 523 -19.12 -63.64 2.86
C SER A 523 -18.35 -64.18 1.66
N GLU A 524 -18.36 -65.49 1.44
CA GLU A 524 -17.71 -66.12 0.31
C GLU A 524 -18.51 -65.92 -0.98
N GLN A 525 -19.83 -65.98 -0.89
CA GLN A 525 -20.71 -65.60 -2.01
C GLN A 525 -20.55 -64.14 -2.38
N ARG A 526 -20.42 -63.22 -1.41
CA ARG A 526 -20.14 -61.79 -1.69
C ARG A 526 -18.76 -61.56 -2.30
N LEU A 527 -17.72 -62.26 -1.85
CA LEU A 527 -16.40 -62.17 -2.49
C LEU A 527 -16.39 -62.82 -3.86
N ARG A 528 -17.15 -63.90 -4.08
CA ARG A 528 -17.38 -64.48 -5.41
C ARG A 528 -18.26 -63.60 -6.28
N LEU A 529 -19.18 -62.82 -5.71
CA LEU A 529 -19.99 -61.83 -6.43
C LEU A 529 -19.14 -60.62 -6.78
N CYS A 530 -18.37 -60.06 -5.84
CA CYS A 530 -17.39 -59.01 -6.10
C CYS A 530 -16.35 -59.50 -7.10
N ALA A 531 -15.81 -60.70 -6.93
CA ALA A 531 -14.92 -61.28 -7.91
C ALA A 531 -15.64 -61.59 -9.21
N ALA A 532 -16.90 -62.00 -9.28
CA ALA A 532 -17.62 -62.14 -10.55
C ALA A 532 -17.88 -60.78 -11.20
N ILE A 533 -18.13 -59.72 -10.43
CA ILE A 533 -18.26 -58.32 -10.89
C ILE A 533 -16.90 -57.79 -11.39
N PHE A 534 -15.79 -58.14 -10.72
CA PHE A 534 -14.43 -57.72 -11.04
C PHE A 534 -13.63 -58.72 -11.92
N MET A 535 -14.15 -59.91 -12.18
CA MET A 535 -13.60 -60.97 -13.06
C MET A 535 -14.43 -61.11 -14.34
N SER A 536 -15.71 -60.72 -14.36
CA SER A 536 -16.44 -60.52 -15.62
C SER A 536 -15.84 -59.38 -16.43
N ILE A 537 -15.10 -58.48 -15.78
CA ILE A 537 -14.30 -57.44 -16.40
C ILE A 537 -12.98 -57.39 -15.61
N ARG A 538 -11.92 -58.11 -16.05
CA ARG A 538 -10.52 -57.68 -15.79
C ARG A 538 -10.55 -56.16 -15.91
N PRO A 539 -10.15 -55.34 -14.91
CA PRO A 539 -10.27 -53.89 -15.00
C PRO A 539 -9.73 -53.53 -16.37
N HIS A 540 -10.59 -53.05 -17.28
CA HIS A 540 -10.18 -53.07 -18.68
C HIS A 540 -8.92 -52.22 -18.78
N ASP A 541 -7.79 -52.88 -19.03
CA ASP A 541 -6.59 -52.22 -19.46
C ASP A 541 -6.91 -51.74 -20.86
N HIS A 542 -7.58 -50.61 -20.92
CA HIS A 542 -7.78 -49.83 -22.13
C HIS A 542 -6.45 -49.21 -22.63
N LEU A 543 -5.34 -49.84 -22.25
CA LEU A 543 -3.96 -49.58 -22.57
C LEU A 543 -3.39 -50.69 -23.46
N GLU A 544 -4.11 -51.80 -23.63
CA GLU A 544 -3.84 -52.85 -24.64
C GLU A 544 -4.48 -52.47 -25.98
#